data_AF-A0A2D6JJP2-F1
#
_entry.id   AF-A0A2D6JJP2-F1
#
_cell.length_a   1.000
_cell.length_b   1.000
_cell.length_c   1.000
_cell.angle_alpha   90.00
_cell.angle_beta   90.00
_cell.angle_gamma   90.00
#
_symmetry.space_group_name_H-M   'P 1'
#
loop_
_entity.id
_entity.type
_entity.pdbx_description
1 polymer ?
#
loop_
_entity_poly.entity_id
_entity_poly.type
_entity_poly.pdbx_seq_one_letter_code
_entity_poly.pdbx_strand_id
1 'polypeptide(L)'
;MLKKWMNQFIFSCKDVSFQVCNQGSQGLLTRFRLFLHRLICGPCRDYMTQIEQMDSSVKLLIGERQDQFERSKLDELTKRIINKHGK
;
A
#
# COMPACT_ATOMS: atom_id res chain seq x y z
N MET A 1 -12.92 -16.11 -30.32
CA MET A 1 -11.82 -15.24 -30.83
C MET A 1 -11.72 -13.89 -30.11
N LEU A 2 -12.80 -13.32 -29.55
CA LEU A 2 -12.78 -12.06 -28.78
C LEU A 2 -11.80 -12.04 -27.58
N LYS A 3 -11.63 -13.16 -26.86
CA LYS A 3 -10.70 -13.26 -25.71
C LYS A 3 -9.23 -13.02 -26.06
N LYS A 4 -8.79 -13.39 -27.27
CA LYS A 4 -7.39 -13.16 -27.70
C LYS A 4 -7.15 -11.69 -28.09
N TRP A 5 -8.16 -11.02 -28.63
CA TRP A 5 -8.07 -9.61 -29.04
C TRP A 5 -8.06 -8.64 -27.86
N MET A 6 -8.84 -8.90 -26.81
CA MET A 6 -8.82 -8.09 -25.58
C MET A 6 -7.48 -8.18 -24.83
N ASN A 7 -6.75 -9.28 -25.00
CA ASN A 7 -5.47 -9.54 -24.33
C ASN A 7 -4.27 -8.79 -24.96
N GLN A 8 -4.45 -8.14 -26.12
CA GLN A 8 -3.39 -7.36 -26.77
C GLN A 8 -3.45 -5.87 -26.39
N PHE A 9 -4.64 -5.34 -26.07
CA PHE A 9 -4.80 -3.92 -25.71
C PHE A 9 -4.59 -3.64 -24.23
N ILE A 10 -4.69 -4.67 -23.40
CA ILE A 10 -4.70 -4.58 -21.96
C ILE A 10 -3.57 -5.49 -21.46
N PHE A 11 -2.71 -5.01 -20.56
CA PHE A 11 -1.51 -5.72 -20.07
C PHE A 11 -1.73 -7.21 -19.83
N SER A 12 -0.70 -8.03 -20.07
CA SER A 12 -0.70 -9.39 -19.57
C SER A 12 -0.84 -9.36 -18.05
N CYS A 13 -1.64 -10.25 -17.46
CA CYS A 13 -1.81 -10.30 -16.01
C CYS A 13 -0.47 -10.45 -15.25
N LYS A 14 0.57 -10.97 -15.92
CA LYS A 14 1.94 -11.05 -15.40
C LYS A 14 2.61 -9.70 -15.19
N ASP A 15 2.27 -8.69 -15.99
CA ASP A 15 2.86 -7.35 -15.92
C ASP A 15 2.14 -6.48 -14.88
N VAL A 16 0.94 -6.86 -14.47
CA VAL A 16 0.13 -6.15 -13.48
C VAL A 16 0.85 -6.12 -12.14
N SER A 17 1.41 -7.23 -11.66
CA SER A 17 2.13 -7.26 -10.38
C SER A 17 3.33 -6.30 -10.38
N PHE A 18 4.13 -6.32 -11.45
CA PHE A 18 5.27 -5.41 -11.61
C PHE A 18 4.83 -3.95 -11.63
N GLN A 19 3.70 -3.65 -12.29
CA GLN A 19 3.20 -2.29 -12.35
C GLN A 19 2.62 -1.81 -11.03
N VAL A 20 1.94 -2.67 -10.30
CA VAL A 20 1.35 -2.32 -9.01
C VAL A 20 2.44 -1.95 -8.00
N CYS A 21 3.54 -2.70 -7.97
CA CYS A 21 4.69 -2.38 -7.14
C CYS A 21 5.36 -1.04 -7.51
N ASN A 22 5.25 -0.61 -8.77
CA ASN A 22 5.87 0.61 -9.28
C ASN A 22 4.86 1.77 -9.50
N GLN A 23 3.69 1.75 -8.86
CA GLN A 23 2.65 2.78 -9.08
C GLN A 23 3.14 4.21 -8.82
N GLY A 24 4.11 4.40 -7.92
CA GLY A 24 4.67 5.70 -7.57
C GLY A 24 5.46 6.37 -8.70
N SER A 25 6.09 5.59 -9.59
CA SER A 25 6.96 6.08 -10.68
C SER A 25 6.31 6.07 -12.06
N GLN A 26 5.03 5.66 -12.15
CA GLN A 26 4.33 5.48 -13.41
C GLN A 26 3.65 6.74 -13.94
N GLY A 27 3.75 6.93 -15.26
CA GLY A 27 2.98 7.93 -15.98
C GLY A 27 1.46 7.65 -15.95
N LEU A 28 0.68 8.72 -16.16
CA LEU A 28 -0.79 8.70 -16.09
C LEU A 28 -1.44 7.66 -17.03
N LEU A 29 -0.86 7.47 -18.22
CA LEU A 29 -1.35 6.49 -19.20
C LEU A 29 -1.25 5.05 -18.69
N THR A 30 -0.16 4.71 -18.02
CA THR A 30 0.05 3.38 -17.44
C THR A 30 -0.98 3.10 -16.34
N ARG A 31 -1.25 4.10 -15.50
CA ARG A 31 -2.27 4.02 -14.45
C ARG A 31 -3.67 3.80 -15.02
N PHE A 32 -4.04 4.55 -16.06
CA PHE A 32 -5.34 4.38 -16.72
C PHE A 32 -5.49 2.99 -17.36
N ARG A 33 -4.43 2.50 -17.99
CA ARG A 33 -4.42 1.17 -18.59
C ARG A 33 -4.54 0.04 -17.55
N LEU A 34 -3.88 0.18 -16.41
CA LEU A 34 -4.02 -0.73 -15.27
C LEU A 34 -5.45 -0.71 -14.71
N PHE A 35 -6.06 0.47 -14.61
CA PHE A 35 -7.45 0.64 -14.20
C PHE A 35 -8.42 -0.10 -15.13
N LEU A 36 -8.26 0.07 -16.46
CA LEU A 36 -9.05 -0.68 -17.44
C LEU A 36 -8.83 -2.20 -17.33
N HIS A 37 -7.60 -2.65 -17.06
CA HIS A 37 -7.32 -4.07 -16.85
C HIS A 37 -8.08 -4.63 -15.63
N ARG A 38 -8.11 -3.89 -14.52
CA ARG A 38 -8.82 -4.28 -13.29
C ARG A 38 -10.33 -4.47 -13.54
N LEU A 39 -10.95 -3.65 -14.39
CA LEU A 39 -12.38 -3.75 -14.68
C LEU A 39 -12.76 -5.01 -15.46
N ILE A 40 -11.82 -5.52 -16.27
CA ILE A 40 -12.08 -6.60 -17.22
C ILE A 40 -11.54 -7.95 -16.70
N CYS A 41 -10.45 -7.93 -15.92
CA CYS A 41 -9.80 -9.12 -15.41
C CYS A 41 -10.14 -9.36 -13.93
N GLY A 42 -11.06 -10.29 -13.67
CA GLY A 42 -11.45 -10.71 -12.32
C GLY A 42 -10.27 -11.09 -11.41
N PRO A 43 -9.37 -12.01 -11.84
CA PRO A 43 -8.21 -12.39 -11.02
C PRO A 43 -7.29 -11.22 -10.64
N CYS A 44 -7.06 -10.28 -11.57
CA CYS A 44 -6.26 -9.08 -11.27
C CYS A 44 -6.99 -8.11 -10.36
N ARG A 45 -8.32 -8.05 -10.41
CA ARG A 45 -9.12 -7.30 -9.44
C ARG A 45 -8.96 -7.84 -8.04
N ASP A 46 -9.05 -9.17 -7.87
CA ASP A 46 -8.88 -9.81 -6.57
C ASP A 46 -7.45 -9.63 -6.04
N TYR A 47 -6.44 -9.79 -6.90
CA TYR A 47 -5.05 -9.52 -6.57
C TYR A 47 -4.86 -8.08 -6.07
N MET A 48 -5.40 -7.08 -6.77
CA MET A 48 -5.33 -5.69 -6.35
C MET A 48 -5.96 -5.44 -4.99
N THR A 49 -7.12 -6.04 -4.75
CA THR A 49 -7.80 -5.92 -3.45
C THR A 49 -6.98 -6.55 -2.33
N GLN A 50 -6.30 -7.67 -2.56
CA GLN A 50 -5.39 -8.27 -1.57
C GLN A 50 -4.19 -7.35 -1.29
N ILE A 51 -3.63 -6.70 -2.31
CA ILE A 51 -2.53 -5.74 -2.13
C ILE A 51 -3.00 -4.51 -1.35
N GLU A 52 -4.18 -3.96 -1.65
CA GLU A 52 -4.78 -2.83 -0.92
C GLU A 52 -5.00 -3.19 0.56
N GLN A 53 -5.50 -4.39 0.85
CA GLN A 53 -5.67 -4.90 2.21
C GLN A 53 -4.34 -5.07 2.95
N MET A 54 -3.33 -5.61 2.27
CA MET A 54 -1.99 -5.77 2.85
C MET A 54 -1.36 -4.42 3.18
N ASP A 55 -1.44 -3.43 2.28
CA ASP A 55 -0.94 -2.07 2.50
C ASP A 55 -1.63 -1.41 3.72
N SER A 56 -2.96 -1.58 3.85
CA SER A 56 -3.69 -1.06 5.02
C SER A 56 -3.24 -1.72 6.33
N SER A 57 -3.00 -3.04 6.32
CA SER A 57 -2.54 -3.78 7.49
C SER A 57 -1.13 -3.36 7.91
N VAL A 58 -0.24 -3.19 6.95
CA VAL A 58 1.14 -2.71 7.20
C VAL A 58 1.13 -1.29 7.75
N LYS A 59 0.30 -0.39 7.20
CA LYS A 59 0.16 0.98 7.72
C LYS A 59 -0.32 1.01 9.16
N LEU A 60 -1.29 0.16 9.52
CA LEU A 60 -1.76 0.03 10.90
C LEU A 60 -0.62 -0.43 11.83
N LEU A 61 0.12 -1.47 11.45
CA LEU A 61 1.24 -1.97 12.25
C LEU A 61 2.36 -0.94 12.42
N ILE A 62 2.65 -0.15 11.38
CA ILE A 62 3.64 0.94 11.46
C ILE A 62 3.14 2.05 12.39
N GLY A 63 1.87 2.45 12.27
CA GLY A 63 1.26 3.44 13.15
C GLY A 63 1.27 3.00 14.62
N GLU A 64 0.86 1.77 14.91
CA GLU A 64 0.90 1.21 16.26
C GLU A 64 2.31 1.19 16.85
N ARG A 65 3.31 0.84 16.03
CA ARG A 65 4.72 0.86 16.46
C ARG A 65 5.20 2.29 16.73
N GLN A 66 4.81 3.26 15.91
CA GLN A 66 5.16 4.67 16.11
C GLN A 66 4.52 5.22 17.38
N ASP A 67 3.24 4.95 17.60
CA ASP A 67 2.51 5.38 18.80
C ASP A 67 3.13 4.79 20.08
N GLN A 68 3.50 3.51 20.08
CA GLN A 68 4.20 2.89 21.22
C GLN A 68 5.55 3.55 21.49
N PHE A 69 6.29 3.88 20.43
CA PHE A 69 7.59 4.52 20.55
C PHE A 69 7.46 5.95 21.11
N GLU A 70 6.47 6.72 20.65
CA GLU A 70 6.20 8.07 21.15
C GLU A 70 5.75 8.07 22.60
N ARG A 71 4.85 7.15 22.99
CA ARG A 71 4.44 6.97 24.39
C ARG A 71 5.63 6.63 25.29
N SER A 72 6.52 5.75 24.82
CA SER A 72 7.73 5.39 25.57
C SER A 72 8.67 6.59 25.78
N LYS A 73 8.82 7.45 24.76
CA LYS A 73 9.59 8.70 24.90
C LYS A 73 8.92 9.71 25.84
N LEU A 74 7.60 9.84 25.78
CA LEU A 74 6.83 10.71 26.68
C LEU A 74 6.94 10.27 28.14
N ASP A 75 6.90 8.96 28.40
CA ASP A 75 7.07 8.40 29.73
C ASP A 75 8.49 8.64 30.27
N GLU A 76 9.51 8.54 29.40
CA GLU A 76 10.90 8.86 29.74
C GLU A 76 11.10 10.35 30.05
N LEU A 77 10.51 11.24 29.24
CA LEU A 77 10.51 12.69 29.47
C LEU A 77 9.83 13.04 30.81
N THR A 78 8.70 12.40 31.11
CA THR A 78 7.95 12.61 32.34
C THR A 78 8.76 12.21 33.57
N LYS A 79 9.43 11.05 33.52
CA LYS A 79 10.36 10.60 34.58
C LYS A 79 11.50 11.61 34.80
N ARG A 80 12.07 12.17 33.74
CA ARG A 80 13.13 13.20 33.85
C ARG A 80 12.62 14.49 34.50
N ILE A 81 11.41 14.95 34.16
CA ILE A 81 10.83 16.17 34.73
C ILE A 81 10.56 15.98 36.23
N ILE A 82 9.94 14.86 36.62
CA ILE A 82 9.67 14.54 38.03
C ILE A 82 10.98 14.49 38.82
N ASN A 83 12.02 13.84 38.31
CA ASN A 83 13.33 13.78 38.99
C ASN A 83 14.02 15.15 39.10
N LYS A 84 13.77 16.07 38.18
CA LYS A 84 14.41 17.39 38.14
C LYS A 84 13.70 18.44 38.99
N HIS A 85 12.37 18.35 39.12
CA HIS A 85 11.52 19.38 39.75
C HIS A 85 10.70 18.88 40.94
N GLY A 86 10.74 17.58 41.26
CA GLY A 86 10.05 16.99 42.42
C GLY A 86 10.81 17.10 43.75
N LYS A 87 11.71 18.08 43.89
CA LYS A 87 12.34 18.46 45.17
C LYS A 87 11.95 19.88 45.51
#